data_AF-A0A1G4EIY3-F1
#
_entry.id   AF-A0A1G4EIY3-F1
#
_cell.length_a   1.000
_cell.length_b   1.000
_cell.length_c   1.000
_cell.angle_alpha   90.00
_cell.angle_beta   90.00
_cell.angle_gamma   90.00
#
_symmetry.space_group_name_H-M   'P 1'
#
loop_
_entity.id
_entity.type
_entity.pdbx_description
1 polymer ?
#
loop_
_entity_poly.entity_id
_entity_poly.type
_entity_poly.pdbx_seq_one_letter_code
_entity_poly.pdbx_strand_id
1 'polypeptide(L)'
;MLYEDLMTLFQATPIELDRGGWKYIIQEQNDNYEIVDEMLKKKMNVELYFNEYDEVKITLYKDGSPITTMQRIAISKVELDEEEDGIQFVLERMPSRMIRLQLKPYLAVEMGPYWEVCEDCE
;
A
#
# COMPACT_ATOMS: atom_id res chain seq x y z
N MET A 1 -9.66 7.18 -8.44
CA MET A 1 -9.16 8.21 -7.49
C MET A 1 -8.71 7.41 -6.30
N LEU A 2 -7.48 7.60 -5.83
CA LEU A 2 -6.80 6.66 -4.94
C LEU A 2 -7.62 6.31 -3.69
N TYR A 3 -8.39 7.27 -3.18
CA TYR A 3 -9.31 7.09 -2.06
C TYR A 3 -10.34 5.98 -2.30
N GLU A 4 -11.09 6.04 -3.40
CA GLU A 4 -12.13 5.06 -3.73
C GLU A 4 -11.54 3.69 -4.06
N ASP A 5 -10.39 3.69 -4.73
CA ASP A 5 -9.68 2.46 -5.12
C ASP A 5 -9.23 1.69 -3.87
N LEU A 6 -8.62 2.38 -2.89
CA LEU A 6 -8.19 1.77 -1.64
C LEU A 6 -9.36 1.40 -0.71
N MET A 7 -10.42 2.19 -0.66
CA MET A 7 -11.63 1.83 0.09
C MET A 7 -12.28 0.56 -0.44
N THR A 8 -12.37 0.43 -1.76
CA THR A 8 -12.92 -0.77 -2.41
C THR A 8 -12.04 -1.99 -2.12
N LEU A 9 -10.72 -1.80 -2.22
CA LEU A 9 -9.72 -2.85 -2.00
C LEU A 9 -9.78 -3.38 -0.56
N PHE A 10 -9.70 -2.49 0.43
CA PHE A 10 -9.65 -2.88 1.84
C PHE A 10 -11.02 -3.14 2.46
N GLN A 11 -12.11 -2.75 1.77
CA GLN A 11 -13.47 -2.78 2.31
C GLN A 11 -13.59 -2.09 3.68
N ALA A 12 -12.77 -1.07 3.91
CA ALA A 12 -12.63 -0.37 5.17
C ALA A 12 -12.50 1.14 4.92
N THR A 13 -13.06 1.95 5.81
CA THR A 13 -12.88 3.43 5.76
C THR A 13 -11.51 3.77 6.33
N PRO A 14 -10.70 4.62 5.66
CA PRO A 14 -9.41 5.01 6.20
C PRO A 14 -9.57 6.02 7.34
N ILE A 15 -8.53 6.15 8.16
CA ILE A 15 -8.47 7.13 9.24
C ILE A 15 -8.15 8.50 8.62
N GLU A 16 -9.06 9.46 8.75
CA GLU A 16 -8.83 10.86 8.36
C GLU A 16 -7.84 11.53 9.31
N LEU A 17 -6.94 12.36 8.77
CA LEU A 17 -5.93 13.07 9.53
C LEU A 17 -6.21 14.58 9.55
N ASP A 18 -6.02 15.21 10.72
CA ASP A 18 -6.29 16.66 10.93
C ASP A 18 -5.57 17.60 9.96
N ARG A 19 -4.46 17.15 9.36
CA ARG A 19 -3.64 17.94 8.41
C ARG A 19 -3.99 17.68 6.95
N GLY A 20 -5.06 16.95 6.70
CA GLY A 20 -5.48 16.49 5.38
C GLY A 20 -4.90 15.13 5.01
N GLY A 21 -5.65 14.44 4.16
CA GLY A 21 -5.36 13.07 3.75
C GLY A 21 -5.83 12.03 4.76
N TRP A 22 -5.55 10.78 4.42
CA TRP A 22 -6.05 9.60 5.10
C TRP A 22 -4.95 8.59 5.31
N LYS A 23 -5.18 7.64 6.19
CA LYS A 23 -4.28 6.51 6.38
C LYS A 23 -4.96 5.19 6.66
N TYR A 24 -4.31 4.12 6.26
CA TYR A 24 -4.54 2.77 6.76
C TYR A 24 -3.36 2.30 7.60
N ILE A 25 -3.64 1.51 8.63
CA ILE A 25 -2.64 0.70 9.33
C ILE A 25 -2.96 -0.75 9.01
N ILE A 26 -2.05 -1.40 8.29
CA ILE A 26 -2.15 -2.77 7.84
C ILE A 26 -1.24 -3.59 8.76
N GLN A 27 -1.81 -4.51 9.51
CA GLN A 27 -1.10 -5.27 10.52
C GLN A 27 -1.11 -6.76 10.20
N GLU A 28 0.03 -7.42 10.37
CA GLU A 28 0.14 -8.86 10.20
C GLU A 28 -0.64 -9.64 11.28
N GLN A 29 -1.42 -10.63 10.87
CA GLN A 29 -2.33 -11.40 11.71
C GLN A 29 -2.45 -12.83 11.17
N ASN A 30 -1.79 -13.81 11.82
CA ASN A 30 -1.91 -15.25 11.54
C ASN A 30 -1.87 -15.60 10.03
N ASP A 31 -0.72 -15.39 9.38
CA ASP A 31 -0.50 -15.61 7.93
C ASP A 31 -1.42 -14.80 7.00
N ASN A 32 -2.06 -13.76 7.54
CA ASN A 32 -2.88 -12.79 6.83
C ASN A 32 -2.61 -11.37 7.35
N TYR A 33 -3.42 -10.40 6.92
CA TYR A 33 -3.40 -9.03 7.42
C TYR A 33 -4.77 -8.59 7.93
N GLU A 34 -4.77 -7.52 8.71
CA GLU A 34 -5.97 -6.82 9.18
C GLU A 34 -5.75 -5.30 9.08
N ILE A 35 -6.82 -4.57 8.79
CA ILE A 35 -6.84 -3.11 8.90
C ILE A 35 -7.23 -2.73 10.32
N VAL A 36 -6.36 -1.98 11.00
CA VAL A 36 -6.51 -1.63 12.41
C VAL A 36 -6.42 -0.12 12.64
N ASP A 37 -6.95 0.35 13.78
CA ASP A 37 -6.87 1.77 14.15
C ASP A 37 -5.57 2.12 14.88
N GLU A 38 -4.93 1.11 15.51
CA GLU A 38 -3.69 1.27 16.27
C GLU A 38 -2.73 0.10 16.02
N MET A 39 -1.44 0.40 15.92
CA MET A 39 -0.39 -0.61 15.73
C MET A 39 -0.13 -1.38 17.03
N LEU A 40 -0.16 -2.71 16.97
CA LEU A 40 0.32 -3.55 18.05
C LEU A 40 1.84 -3.68 17.99
N LYS A 41 2.47 -3.50 19.16
CA LYS A 41 3.88 -3.82 19.36
C LYS A 41 4.07 -5.34 19.19
N LYS A 42 5.24 -5.75 18.67
CA LYS A 42 5.63 -7.14 18.36
C LYS A 42 5.12 -7.74 17.04
N LYS A 43 4.67 -6.90 16.10
CA LYS A 43 4.18 -7.32 14.77
C LYS A 43 4.80 -6.48 13.67
N MET A 44 4.77 -7.01 12.45
CA MET A 44 4.96 -6.22 11.25
C MET A 44 3.72 -5.38 10.99
N ASN A 45 3.93 -4.10 10.64
CA ASN A 45 2.85 -3.19 10.31
C ASN A 45 3.25 -2.32 9.11
N VAL A 46 2.28 -1.92 8.30
CA VAL A 46 2.44 -0.89 7.27
C VAL A 46 1.49 0.25 7.57
N GLU A 47 2.02 1.47 7.66
CA GLU A 47 1.21 2.68 7.57
C GLU A 47 1.23 3.17 6.12
N LEU A 48 0.05 3.16 5.50
CA LEU A 48 -0.19 3.69 4.16
C LEU A 48 -0.94 5.01 4.31
N TYR A 49 -0.23 6.12 4.14
CA TYR A 49 -0.82 7.46 4.02
C TYR A 49 -1.04 7.82 2.56
N PHE A 50 -2.14 8.52 2.29
CA PHE A 50 -2.44 9.09 0.98
C PHE A 50 -3.28 10.35 1.10
N ASN A 51 -3.34 11.16 0.03
CA ASN A 51 -4.04 12.44 0.04
C ASN A 51 -4.89 12.67 -1.22
N GLU A 52 -5.53 13.84 -1.29
CA GLU A 52 -6.41 14.24 -2.40
C GLU A 52 -5.68 14.43 -3.75
N TYR A 53 -4.34 14.45 -3.72
CA TYR A 53 -3.48 14.57 -4.92
C TYR A 53 -2.93 13.22 -5.37
N ASP A 54 -3.49 12.11 -4.87
CA ASP A 54 -3.05 10.74 -5.13
C ASP A 54 -1.55 10.51 -4.79
N GLU A 55 -1.00 11.28 -3.83
CA GLU A 55 0.36 11.08 -3.32
C GLU A 55 0.38 10.14 -2.13
N VAL A 56 1.27 9.14 -2.14
CA VAL A 56 1.43 8.17 -1.06
C VAL A 56 2.68 8.36 -0.23
N LYS A 57 2.57 7.94 1.04
CA LYS A 57 3.69 7.62 1.93
C LYS A 57 3.44 6.25 2.55
N ILE A 58 4.38 5.33 2.38
CA ILE A 58 4.32 3.97 2.91
C ILE A 58 5.44 3.81 3.92
N THR A 59 5.10 3.44 5.15
CA THR A 59 6.09 3.16 6.20
C THR A 59 5.92 1.74 6.71
N LEU A 60 6.96 0.92 6.60
CA LEU A 60 7.00 -0.43 7.16
C LEU A 60 7.61 -0.34 8.56
N TYR A 61 6.93 -0.96 9.53
CA TYR A 61 7.34 -1.03 10.92
C TYR A 61 7.60 -2.48 11.31
N LYS A 62 8.61 -2.67 12.15
CA LYS A 62 8.87 -3.91 12.88
C LYS A 62 8.87 -3.60 14.37
N ASP A 63 8.03 -4.29 15.13
CA ASP A 63 7.91 -4.12 16.58
C ASP A 63 7.60 -2.67 17.00
N GLY A 64 6.84 -1.95 16.15
CA GLY A 64 6.48 -0.54 16.35
C GLY A 64 7.60 0.46 15.99
N SER A 65 8.75 0.00 15.50
CA SER A 65 9.84 0.86 15.02
C SER A 65 9.86 0.92 13.49
N PRO A 66 9.94 2.09 12.86
CA PRO A 66 9.99 2.20 11.41
C PRO A 66 11.31 1.62 10.89
N ILE A 67 11.23 0.74 9.89
CA ILE A 67 12.41 0.13 9.24
C ILE A 67 12.62 0.62 7.81
N THR A 68 11.56 1.05 7.13
CA THR A 68 11.67 1.73 5.83
C THR A 68 10.51 2.69 5.62
N THR A 69 10.76 3.79 4.90
CA THR A 69 9.75 4.78 4.50
C THR A 69 9.97 5.18 3.05
N MET A 70 8.92 5.04 2.24
CA MET A 70 8.79 5.60 0.91
C MET A 70 7.79 6.75 0.98
N GLN A 71 8.10 7.92 0.41
CA GLN A 71 7.26 9.12 0.57
C GLN A 71 7.33 10.05 -0.63
N ARG A 72 6.28 10.86 -0.81
CA ARG A 72 6.14 11.86 -1.89
C ARG A 72 6.09 11.21 -3.26
N ILE A 73 5.25 10.19 -3.39
CA ILE A 73 5.16 9.37 -4.59
C ILE A 73 3.76 9.54 -5.15
N ALA A 74 3.64 10.22 -6.28
CA ALA A 74 2.36 10.36 -6.97
C ALA A 74 2.02 9.07 -7.72
N ILE A 75 0.80 8.60 -7.54
CA ILE A 75 0.32 7.31 -8.03
C ILE A 75 -0.61 7.52 -9.22
N SER A 76 -0.32 6.83 -10.32
CA SER A 76 -1.19 6.85 -11.50
C SER A 76 -2.31 5.83 -11.43
N LYS A 77 -2.04 4.67 -10.81
CA LYS A 77 -2.95 3.52 -10.78
C LYS A 77 -2.65 2.64 -9.57
N VAL A 78 -3.70 2.03 -9.03
CA VAL A 78 -3.60 0.97 -8.03
C VAL A 78 -4.21 -0.30 -8.59
N GLU A 79 -3.51 -1.41 -8.42
CA GLU A 79 -3.97 -2.73 -8.86
C GLU A 79 -3.83 -3.76 -7.74
N LEU A 80 -4.75 -4.71 -7.73
CA LEU A 80 -4.62 -5.93 -6.94
C LEU A 80 -3.82 -6.95 -7.73
N ASP A 81 -2.83 -7.50 -7.07
CA ASP A 81 -2.05 -8.62 -7.58
C ASP A 81 -2.82 -9.92 -7.31
N GLU A 82 -3.54 -10.40 -8.31
CA GLU A 82 -4.43 -11.57 -8.19
C GLU A 82 -3.69 -12.87 -7.86
N GLU A 83 -2.39 -12.96 -8.19
CA GLU A 83 -1.61 -14.19 -7.99
C GLU A 83 -0.92 -14.26 -6.62
N GLU A 84 -0.63 -13.12 -5.99
CA GLU A 84 0.29 -13.05 -4.85
C GLU A 84 -0.21 -12.21 -3.66
N ASP A 85 -1.52 -11.89 -3.60
CA ASP A 85 -2.15 -11.13 -2.50
C ASP A 85 -1.36 -9.83 -2.19
N GLY A 86 -1.13 -9.01 -3.21
CA GLY A 86 -0.37 -7.76 -3.12
C GLY A 86 -1.14 -6.56 -3.69
N ILE A 87 -0.69 -5.36 -3.34
CA ILE A 87 -1.19 -4.10 -3.90
C ILE A 87 -0.07 -3.45 -4.67
N GLN A 88 -0.31 -3.13 -5.94
CA GLN A 88 0.65 -2.47 -6.80
C GLN A 88 0.27 -1.01 -6.97
N PHE A 89 1.19 -0.11 -6.64
CA PHE A 89 1.06 1.33 -6.83
C PHE A 89 1.93 1.75 -8.01
N VAL A 90 1.34 2.01 -9.17
CA VAL A 90 2.07 2.43 -10.37
C VAL A 90 2.44 3.91 -10.26
N LEU A 91 3.71 4.24 -10.46
CA LEU A 91 4.22 5.60 -10.27
C LEU A 91 3.84 6.50 -11.45
N GLU A 92 3.25 7.66 -11.18
CA GLU A 92 2.85 8.62 -12.22
C GLU A 92 4.04 9.13 -13.04
N ARG A 93 5.16 9.45 -12.38
CA ARG A 93 6.35 10.01 -13.05
C ARG A 93 7.24 8.95 -13.71
N MET A 94 7.05 7.68 -13.35
CA MET A 94 7.85 6.55 -13.83
C MET A 94 6.93 5.35 -14.03
N PRO A 95 6.07 5.35 -15.06
CA PRO A 95 5.02 4.35 -15.23
C PRO A 95 5.54 2.93 -15.49
N SER A 96 6.84 2.77 -15.81
CA SER A 96 7.52 1.46 -15.88
C SER A 96 7.98 0.93 -14.51
N ARG A 97 7.56 1.58 -13.42
CA ARG A 97 7.89 1.26 -12.03
C ARG A 97 6.64 1.24 -11.19
N MET A 98 6.65 0.36 -10.20
CA MET A 98 5.63 0.30 -9.18
C MET A 98 6.25 0.11 -7.81
N ILE A 99 5.49 0.45 -6.78
CA ILE A 99 5.71 -0.02 -5.42
C ILE A 99 4.72 -1.12 -5.15
N ARG A 100 5.23 -2.25 -4.68
CA ARG A 100 4.41 -3.38 -4.27
C ARG A 100 4.31 -3.41 -2.76
N LEU A 101 3.10 -3.40 -2.25
CA LEU A 101 2.81 -3.78 -0.88
C LEU A 101 2.33 -5.23 -0.87
N GLN A 102 3.21 -6.14 -0.48
CA GLN A 102 2.88 -7.55 -0.34
C GLN A 102 2.14 -7.77 0.98
N LEU A 103 1.00 -8.48 0.92
CA LEU A 103 0.17 -8.74 2.11
C LEU A 103 0.39 -10.15 2.66
N LYS A 104 0.74 -11.12 1.81
CA LYS A 104 1.05 -12.51 2.20
C LYS A 104 2.34 -13.03 1.57
N PRO A 105 3.03 -14.00 2.22
CA PRO A 105 2.75 -14.55 3.55
C PRO A 105 3.19 -13.62 4.70
N TYR A 106 3.86 -12.52 4.39
CA TYR A 106 4.30 -11.50 5.35
C TYR A 106 4.18 -10.11 4.71
N LEU A 107 4.09 -9.08 5.55
CA LEU A 107 4.09 -7.70 5.08
C LEU A 107 5.49 -7.30 4.58
N ALA A 108 5.57 -6.93 3.31
CA ALA A 108 6.78 -6.41 2.70
C ALA A 108 6.45 -5.26 1.74
N VAL A 109 7.45 -4.39 1.53
CA VAL A 109 7.36 -3.32 0.55
C VAL A 109 8.54 -3.44 -0.42
N GLU A 110 8.24 -3.55 -1.70
CA GLU A 110 9.20 -3.69 -2.79
C GLU A 110 9.01 -2.56 -3.81
N MET A 111 10.08 -2.17 -4.49
CA MET A 111 9.99 -1.35 -5.69
C MET A 111 10.49 -2.17 -6.88
N GLY A 112 9.65 -2.34 -7.88
CA GLY A 112 9.91 -3.22 -9.01
C GLY A 112 9.57 -2.59 -10.35
N PRO A 113 9.91 -3.25 -11.46
CA PRO A 113 9.34 -2.90 -12.75
C PRO A 113 7.83 -3.14 -12.74
N TYR A 114 7.09 -2.25 -13.39
CA TYR A 114 5.69 -2.50 -13.74
C TYR A 114 5.64 -2.94 -15.20
N TRP A 115 5.10 -4.13 -15.44
CA TRP A 115 4.82 -4.62 -16.77
C TRP A 115 3.31 -4.84 -16.83
N GLU A 116 2.61 -4.06 -17.64
CA GLU A 116 1.26 -4.45 -18.03
C GLU A 116 1.41 -5.79 -18.75
N VAL A 117 0.81 -6.86 -18.20
CA VAL A 117 0.65 -8.10 -18.95
C VAL A 117 -0.23 -7.71 -20.13
N CYS A 118 0.40 -7.54 -21.29
CA CYS A 118 -0.31 -7.22 -22.50
C CYS A 118 -1.05 -8.50 -22.90
N GLU A 119 -2.34 -8.59 -22.54
CA GLU A 119 -3.20 -9.72 -22.92
C GLU A 119 -3.30 -9.89 -24.45
N ASP A 120 -2.88 -8.87 -25.22
CA ASP A 120 -2.87 -8.83 -26.69
C ASP A 120 -1.45 -8.98 -27.32
N CYS A 121 -0.44 -9.42 -26.57
CA CYS A 121 0.88 -9.76 -27.16
C CYS A 121 0.97 -11.24 -27.56
N GLU A 122 0.09 -11.68 -28.47
CA GLU A 122 0.33 -12.50 -29.68
C GLU A 122 -0.99 -12.83 -30.41
#